data_AF-A0A485L399-F1
#
_entry.id   AF-A0A485L399-F1
#
_cell.length_a   1.000
_cell.length_b   1.000
_cell.length_c   1.000
_cell.angle_alpha   90.00
_cell.angle_beta   90.00
_cell.angle_gamma   90.00
#
_symmetry.space_group_name_H-M   'P 1'
#
loop_
_entity.id
_entity.type
_entity.pdbx_description
1 polymer ?
#
loop_
_entity_poly.entity_id
_entity_poly.type
_entity_poly.pdbx_seq_one_letter_code
_entity_poly.pdbx_strand_id
1 'polypeptide(L)'
;MAPADAMWLGAAWVGLCAGLSWLDIQLAYVGIFSLVFLAVRTLLVPALSTAFAADYRDGKGLLATTESKLLWCNTAVSLVHSCLSSALSLAVLAVVPIHDWVHSCTFMATLCLSLSTGYFIYDFYDMVVGDLHRRAVGILLHHIMVTICYVLSIYYRVGVPYLVVMLLLEINSICLHLRKLMAMVGFTLTDRVYVVVWQALWLTFYTTRMLLTAGVHFAVFLDRAHFPETFQFATAFTGLTVLHVLNYLVYQGCTKAYRKETAYLKKL
;
A
#
# COMPACT_ATOMS: atom_id res chain seq x y z
N MET A 1 13.45 15.53 12.56
CA MET A 1 13.94 14.51 13.52
C MET A 1 15.43 14.69 13.83
N ALA A 2 15.92 14.34 15.03
CA ALA A 2 17.35 14.44 15.34
C ALA A 2 18.14 13.30 14.63
N PRO A 3 19.42 13.51 14.27
CA PRO A 3 20.20 12.50 13.55
C PRO A 3 20.33 11.16 14.28
N ALA A 4 20.42 11.22 15.62
CA ALA A 4 20.50 10.02 16.46
C ALA A 4 19.23 9.16 16.37
N ASP A 5 18.06 9.78 16.40
CA ASP A 5 16.77 9.07 16.29
C ASP A 5 16.65 8.37 14.93
N ALA A 6 17.18 8.98 13.87
CA ALA A 6 17.15 8.41 12.52
C ALA A 6 18.03 7.17 12.41
N MET A 7 19.19 7.22 13.06
CA MET A 7 20.09 6.08 13.15
C MET A 7 19.46 4.92 13.94
N TRP A 8 18.80 5.20 15.08
CA TRP A 8 18.12 4.18 15.87
C TRP A 8 16.95 3.53 15.11
N LEU A 9 16.15 4.31 14.39
CA LEU A 9 15.08 3.79 13.56
C LEU A 9 15.62 2.94 12.40
N GLY A 10 16.73 3.34 11.79
CA GLY A 10 17.41 2.56 10.76
C GLY A 10 17.90 1.22 11.31
N ALA A 11 18.53 1.21 12.48
CA ALA A 11 18.97 0.00 13.16
C ALA A 11 17.80 -0.92 13.53
N ALA A 12 16.68 -0.36 14.01
CA ALA A 12 15.48 -1.11 14.32
C ALA A 12 14.85 -1.75 13.07
N TRP A 13 14.81 -1.04 11.95
CA TRP A 13 14.32 -1.56 10.67
C TRP A 13 15.18 -2.71 10.14
N VAL A 14 16.51 -2.56 10.18
CA VAL A 14 17.45 -3.64 9.80
C VAL A 14 17.30 -4.83 10.76
N GLY A 15 17.19 -4.58 12.06
CA GLY A 15 16.97 -5.61 13.07
C GLY A 15 15.66 -6.38 12.86
N LEU A 16 14.58 -5.70 12.47
CA LEU A 16 13.31 -6.33 12.10
C LEU A 16 13.47 -7.24 10.88
N CYS A 17 14.11 -6.76 9.80
CA CYS A 17 14.33 -7.56 8.60
C CYS A 17 15.20 -8.80 8.88
N ALA A 18 16.25 -8.65 9.68
CA ALA A 18 17.11 -9.75 10.10
C ALA A 18 16.36 -10.75 11.00
N GLY A 19 15.58 -10.25 11.96
CA GLY A 19 14.77 -11.08 12.85
C GLY A 19 13.72 -11.90 12.10
N LEU A 20 13.00 -11.29 11.15
CA LEU A 20 12.06 -11.98 10.28
C LEU A 20 12.76 -13.08 9.46
N SER A 21 13.93 -12.79 8.89
CA SER A 21 14.74 -13.76 8.14
C SER A 21 15.24 -14.92 9.00
N TRP A 22 15.51 -14.67 10.28
CA TRP A 22 15.93 -15.69 11.24
C TRP A 22 14.77 -16.59 11.68
N LEU A 23 13.55 -16.04 11.79
CA LEU A 23 12.36 -16.78 12.19
C LEU A 23 11.89 -17.79 11.13
N ASP A 24 11.89 -17.41 9.85
CA ASP A 24 11.52 -18.28 8.74
C ASP A 24 12.18 -17.83 7.43
N ILE A 25 12.68 -18.78 6.64
CA ILE A 25 13.33 -18.49 5.36
C ILE A 25 12.39 -17.82 4.34
N GLN A 26 11.07 -18.07 4.41
CA GLN A 26 10.07 -17.42 3.57
C GLN A 26 9.90 -15.94 3.92
N LEU A 27 10.13 -15.57 5.18
CA LEU A 27 10.13 -14.18 5.63
C LEU A 27 11.42 -13.44 5.22
N ALA A 28 12.48 -14.14 4.82
CA ALA A 28 13.68 -13.48 4.27
C ALA A 28 13.38 -12.65 3.02
N TYR A 29 12.42 -13.10 2.19
CA TYR A 29 11.97 -12.33 1.02
C TYR A 29 11.36 -10.97 1.41
N VAL A 30 10.72 -10.86 2.59
CA VAL A 30 10.19 -9.60 3.10
C VAL A 30 11.32 -8.58 3.29
N GLY A 31 12.44 -9.00 3.90
CA GLY A 31 13.62 -8.15 4.08
C GLY A 31 14.26 -7.74 2.76
N ILE A 32 14.38 -8.67 1.81
CA ILE A 32 14.89 -8.39 0.46
C ILE A 32 14.02 -7.35 -0.24
N PHE A 33 12.70 -7.53 -0.28
CA PHE A 33 11.80 -6.57 -0.91
C PHE A 33 11.81 -5.21 -0.18
N SER A 34 11.93 -5.20 1.14
CA SER A 34 12.07 -3.94 1.91
C SER A 34 13.31 -3.14 1.47
N LEU A 35 14.46 -3.82 1.30
CA LEU A 35 15.69 -3.21 0.78
C LEU A 35 15.53 -2.74 -0.68
N VAL A 36 14.84 -3.52 -1.52
CA VAL A 36 14.55 -3.15 -2.91
C VAL A 36 13.72 -1.86 -2.95
N PHE A 37 12.67 -1.74 -2.13
CA PHE A 37 11.86 -0.52 -2.09
C PHE A 37 12.63 0.68 -1.54
N LEU A 38 13.55 0.49 -0.59
CA LEU A 38 14.47 1.54 -0.16
C LEU A 38 15.38 2.01 -1.31
N ALA A 39 15.91 1.08 -2.12
CA ALA A 39 16.71 1.44 -3.29
C ALA A 39 15.87 2.17 -4.35
N VAL A 40 14.64 1.73 -4.59
CA VAL A 40 13.68 2.41 -5.47
C VAL A 40 13.41 3.83 -4.99
N ARG A 41 13.20 4.03 -3.68
CA ARG A 41 12.96 5.35 -3.07
C ARG A 41 14.13 6.32 -3.18
N THR A 42 15.34 5.81 -2.99
CA THR A 42 16.56 6.64 -2.82
C THR A 42 17.27 6.88 -4.13
N LEU A 43 17.20 5.93 -5.07
CA LEU A 43 17.92 5.98 -6.35
C LEU A 43 16.95 6.20 -7.51
N LEU A 44 16.03 5.25 -7.72
CA LEU A 44 15.24 5.20 -8.95
C LEU A 44 14.23 6.35 -9.05
N VAL A 45 13.42 6.56 -8.01
CA VAL A 45 12.36 7.58 -8.02
C VAL A 45 12.92 8.99 -8.14
N PRO A 46 13.95 9.41 -7.40
CA PRO A 46 14.54 10.74 -7.58
C PRO A 46 15.17 10.92 -8.96
N ALA A 47 15.85 9.89 -9.50
CA ALA A 47 16.43 9.95 -10.85
C ALA A 47 15.35 10.13 -11.93
N LEU A 48 14.31 9.29 -11.91
CA LEU A 48 13.19 9.39 -12.84
C LEU A 48 12.43 10.71 -12.67
N SER A 49 12.21 11.17 -11.44
CA SER A 49 11.52 12.43 -11.18
C SER A 49 12.30 13.63 -11.71
N THR A 50 13.64 13.60 -11.58
CA THR A 50 14.51 14.65 -12.13
C THR A 50 14.52 14.63 -13.66
N ALA A 51 14.44 13.45 -14.27
CA ALA A 51 14.41 13.29 -15.73
C ALA A 51 13.08 13.74 -16.36
N PHE A 52 11.95 13.34 -15.76
CA PHE A 52 10.63 13.43 -16.39
C PHE A 52 9.68 14.46 -15.78
N ALA A 53 9.91 14.95 -14.54
CA ALA A 53 9.05 15.93 -13.90
C ALA A 53 9.77 17.27 -13.73
N ALA A 54 9.50 18.21 -14.64
CA ALA A 54 10.12 19.55 -14.63
C ALA A 54 9.90 20.27 -13.29
N ASP A 55 8.71 20.21 -12.71
CA ASP A 55 8.40 20.84 -11.42
C ASP A 55 9.22 20.26 -10.26
N TYR A 56 9.50 18.95 -10.29
CA TYR A 56 10.33 18.28 -9.29
C TYR A 56 11.80 18.69 -9.45
N ARG A 57 12.31 18.69 -10.69
CA ARG A 57 13.69 19.08 -11.03
C ARG A 57 13.95 20.54 -10.64
N ASP A 58 13.10 21.44 -11.11
CA ASP A 58 13.28 22.88 -10.96
C ASP A 58 12.85 23.38 -9.57
N GLY A 59 12.13 22.56 -8.78
CA GLY A 59 11.63 22.94 -7.46
C GLY A 59 10.62 24.08 -7.53
N LYS A 60 9.62 23.97 -8.42
CA LYS A 60 8.60 24.99 -8.65
C LYS A 60 7.23 24.55 -8.16
N GLY A 61 6.33 25.51 -8.00
CA GLY A 61 4.93 25.26 -7.63
C GLY A 61 4.79 24.51 -6.31
N LEU A 62 4.00 23.43 -6.32
CA LEU A 62 3.74 22.62 -5.13
C LEU A 62 4.92 21.73 -4.72
N LEU A 63 6.00 21.66 -5.52
CA LEU A 63 7.20 20.86 -5.27
C LEU A 63 8.43 21.71 -4.87
N ALA A 64 8.20 22.95 -4.44
CA ALA A 64 9.28 23.87 -4.06
C ALA A 64 9.97 23.51 -2.73
N THR A 65 9.27 22.84 -1.82
CA THR A 65 9.81 22.53 -0.48
C THR A 65 10.39 21.12 -0.41
N THR A 66 11.35 20.91 0.49
CA THR A 66 11.89 19.57 0.78
C THR A 66 10.78 18.60 1.20
N GLU A 67 9.84 19.04 2.05
CA GLU A 67 8.71 18.22 2.48
C GLU A 67 7.84 17.78 1.30
N SER A 68 7.53 18.68 0.37
CA SER A 68 6.76 18.33 -0.83
C SER A 68 7.49 17.36 -1.75
N LYS A 69 8.83 17.46 -1.87
CA LYS A 69 9.63 16.50 -2.64
C LYS A 69 9.67 15.13 -1.97
N LEU A 70 9.76 15.07 -0.64
CA LEU A 70 9.66 13.81 0.11
C LEU A 70 8.29 13.15 -0.08
N LEU A 71 7.21 13.93 0.02
CA LEU A 71 5.85 13.44 -0.24
C LEU A 71 5.68 12.93 -1.68
N TRP A 72 6.24 13.65 -2.67
CA TRP A 72 6.27 13.22 -4.06
C TRP A 72 6.94 11.86 -4.21
N CYS A 73 8.16 11.71 -3.70
CA CYS A 73 8.89 10.47 -3.83
C CYS A 73 8.21 9.32 -3.09
N ASN A 74 7.71 9.55 -1.88
CA ASN A 74 6.95 8.56 -1.14
C ASN A 74 5.72 8.09 -1.95
N THR A 75 4.91 9.04 -2.45
CA THR A 75 3.73 8.74 -3.29
C THR A 75 4.10 7.98 -4.57
N ALA A 76 5.24 8.30 -5.19
CA ALA A 76 5.71 7.63 -6.40
C ALA A 76 6.17 6.19 -6.12
N VAL A 77 6.84 5.93 -4.99
CA VAL A 77 7.18 4.55 -4.57
C VAL A 77 5.91 3.76 -4.26
N SER A 78 4.93 4.36 -3.59
CA SER A 78 3.63 3.72 -3.35
C SER A 78 2.88 3.37 -4.64
N LEU A 79 2.98 4.23 -5.68
CA LEU A 79 2.44 3.92 -7.02
C LEU A 79 3.15 2.72 -7.64
N VAL A 80 4.49 2.66 -7.57
CA VAL A 80 5.27 1.51 -8.07
C VAL A 80 4.84 0.23 -7.36
N HIS A 81 4.74 0.28 -6.03
CA HIS A 81 4.24 -0.85 -5.24
C HIS A 81 2.85 -1.28 -5.71
N SER A 82 1.89 -0.35 -5.77
CA SER A 82 0.49 -0.64 -6.12
C SER A 82 0.37 -1.30 -7.49
N CYS A 83 1.15 -0.86 -8.47
CA CYS A 83 1.21 -1.45 -9.81
C CYS A 83 1.78 -2.88 -9.77
N LEU A 84 2.91 -3.07 -9.09
CA LEU A 84 3.59 -4.37 -9.00
C LEU A 84 2.75 -5.40 -8.24
N SER A 85 2.19 -5.01 -7.08
CA SER A 85 1.37 -5.90 -6.25
C SER A 85 0.08 -6.29 -6.96
N SER A 86 -0.62 -5.35 -7.60
CA SER A 86 -1.84 -5.63 -8.37
C SER A 86 -1.57 -6.56 -9.56
N ALA A 87 -0.49 -6.33 -10.30
CA ALA A 87 -0.11 -7.18 -11.43
C ALA A 87 0.26 -8.59 -10.97
N LEU A 88 1.04 -8.68 -9.89
CA LEU A 88 1.46 -9.96 -9.33
C LEU A 88 0.30 -10.74 -8.71
N SER A 89 -0.62 -10.07 -8.00
CA SER A 89 -1.81 -10.74 -7.45
C SER A 89 -2.71 -11.28 -8.55
N LEU A 90 -2.93 -10.51 -9.63
CA LEU A 90 -3.70 -10.97 -10.79
C LEU A 90 -3.01 -12.18 -11.46
N ALA A 91 -1.68 -12.16 -11.60
CA ALA A 91 -0.93 -13.27 -12.15
C ALA A 91 -1.04 -14.53 -11.28
N VAL A 92 -0.93 -14.39 -9.96
CA VAL A 92 -1.11 -15.51 -9.01
C VAL A 92 -2.52 -16.09 -9.14
N LEU A 93 -3.56 -15.24 -9.13
CA LEU A 93 -4.95 -15.70 -9.26
C LEU A 93 -5.27 -16.35 -10.61
N ALA A 94 -4.55 -15.97 -11.68
CA ALA A 94 -4.74 -16.54 -13.01
C ALA A 94 -4.05 -17.91 -13.18
N VAL A 95 -2.93 -18.14 -12.49
CA VAL A 95 -2.09 -19.33 -12.69
C VAL A 95 -2.23 -20.36 -11.59
N VAL A 96 -2.48 -19.93 -10.34
CA VAL A 96 -2.52 -20.81 -9.18
C VAL A 96 -3.97 -21.22 -8.90
N PRO A 97 -4.33 -22.51 -9.05
CA PRO A 97 -5.66 -22.98 -8.67
C PRO A 97 -5.82 -22.91 -7.15
N ILE A 98 -6.89 -22.26 -6.69
CA ILE A 98 -7.23 -22.18 -5.27
C ILE A 98 -8.25 -23.28 -4.97
N HIS A 99 -7.78 -24.35 -4.34
CA HIS A 99 -8.64 -25.45 -3.89
C HIS A 99 -9.19 -25.21 -2.48
N ASP A 100 -8.40 -24.54 -1.65
CA ASP A 100 -8.69 -24.27 -0.24
C ASP A 100 -8.24 -22.85 0.12
N TRP A 101 -9.15 -21.99 0.56
CA TRP A 101 -8.86 -20.59 0.86
C TRP A 101 -8.08 -20.37 2.16
N VAL A 102 -8.07 -21.35 3.06
CA VAL A 102 -7.40 -21.28 4.35
C VAL A 102 -6.03 -21.95 4.30
N HIS A 103 -5.92 -23.10 3.65
CA HIS A 103 -4.69 -23.91 3.67
C HIS A 103 -3.87 -23.90 2.37
N SER A 104 -4.40 -23.40 1.25
CA SER A 104 -3.59 -23.34 0.02
C SER A 104 -2.48 -22.30 0.17
N CYS A 105 -1.24 -22.75 0.08
CA CYS A 105 -0.08 -21.87 0.14
C CYS A 105 0.93 -22.30 -0.93
N THR A 106 1.16 -21.42 -1.91
CA THR A 106 2.15 -21.65 -2.97
C THR A 106 3.26 -20.63 -2.87
N PHE A 107 4.44 -20.99 -3.38
CA PHE A 107 5.58 -20.09 -3.39
C PHE A 107 5.28 -18.75 -4.08
N MET A 108 4.55 -18.77 -5.20
CA MET A 108 4.19 -17.54 -5.92
C MET A 108 3.24 -16.65 -5.10
N ALA A 109 2.27 -17.23 -4.40
CA ALA A 109 1.38 -16.49 -3.52
C ALA A 109 2.14 -15.89 -2.31
N THR A 110 3.01 -16.67 -1.67
CA THR A 110 3.87 -16.19 -0.59
C THR A 110 4.80 -15.08 -1.06
N LEU A 111 5.43 -15.22 -2.24
CA LEU A 111 6.30 -14.18 -2.81
C LEU A 111 5.53 -12.89 -3.09
N CYS A 112 4.28 -13.00 -3.57
CA CYS A 112 3.38 -11.87 -3.77
C CYS A 112 3.07 -11.12 -2.46
N LEU A 113 2.76 -11.85 -1.39
CA LEU A 113 2.57 -11.25 -0.07
C LEU A 113 3.87 -10.68 0.49
N SER A 114 5.02 -11.34 0.30
CA SER A 114 6.32 -10.86 0.76
C SER A 114 6.74 -9.55 0.09
N LEU A 115 6.44 -9.38 -1.21
CA LEU A 115 6.67 -8.11 -1.92
C LEU A 115 5.93 -6.96 -1.24
N SER A 116 4.65 -7.17 -0.92
CA SER A 116 3.82 -6.15 -0.30
C SER A 116 4.19 -5.90 1.16
N THR A 117 4.49 -6.96 1.90
CA THR A 117 4.95 -6.86 3.29
C THR A 117 6.26 -6.08 3.39
N GLY A 118 7.22 -6.35 2.50
CA GLY A 118 8.49 -5.65 2.45
C GLY A 118 8.32 -4.16 2.16
N TYR A 119 7.43 -3.82 1.23
CA TYR A 119 7.01 -2.45 0.99
C TYR A 119 6.39 -1.81 2.23
N PHE A 120 5.42 -2.44 2.89
CA PHE A 120 4.73 -1.86 4.05
C PHE A 120 5.69 -1.54 5.19
N ILE A 121 6.66 -2.42 5.46
CA ILE A 121 7.71 -2.23 6.48
C ILE A 121 8.63 -1.06 6.11
N TYR A 122 9.08 -1.01 4.86
CA TYR A 122 9.94 0.07 4.38
C TYR A 122 9.19 1.43 4.42
N ASP A 123 7.94 1.46 3.96
CA ASP A 123 7.14 2.69 3.86
C ASP A 123 6.78 3.22 5.24
N PHE A 124 6.50 2.33 6.21
CA PHE A 124 6.37 2.70 7.62
C PHE A 124 7.63 3.43 8.11
N TYR A 125 8.81 2.87 7.82
CA TYR A 125 10.08 3.49 8.18
C TYR A 125 10.28 4.86 7.49
N ASP A 126 10.05 4.95 6.17
CA ASP A 126 10.17 6.21 5.40
C ASP A 126 9.23 7.30 5.92
N MET A 127 7.99 6.93 6.26
CA MET A 127 6.98 7.87 6.79
C MET A 127 7.33 8.39 8.20
N VAL A 128 7.94 7.56 9.04
CA VAL A 128 8.38 7.97 10.39
C VAL A 128 9.60 8.88 10.28
N VAL A 129 10.62 8.49 9.52
CA VAL A 129 11.85 9.28 9.33
C VAL A 129 11.57 10.60 8.63
N GLY A 130 10.71 10.60 7.61
CA GLY A 130 10.33 11.78 6.84
C GLY A 130 9.31 12.70 7.51
N ASP A 131 8.90 12.42 8.75
CA ASP A 131 7.85 13.13 9.49
C ASP A 131 6.48 13.17 8.75
N LEU A 132 6.29 12.37 7.69
CA LEU A 132 5.07 12.32 6.86
C LEU A 132 3.87 11.73 7.60
N HIS A 133 4.13 10.86 8.59
CA HIS A 133 3.11 10.20 9.41
C HIS A 133 2.15 11.18 10.10
N ARG A 134 2.60 12.40 10.45
CA ARG A 134 1.77 13.41 11.14
C ARG A 134 0.52 13.82 10.34
N ARG A 135 0.60 13.73 9.01
CA ARG A 135 -0.50 14.10 8.10
C ARG A 135 -1.36 12.90 7.69
N ALA A 136 -0.94 11.69 8.04
CA ALA A 136 -1.50 10.44 7.53
C ALA A 136 -1.49 9.31 8.58
N VAL A 137 -1.87 9.60 9.82
CA VAL A 137 -1.90 8.62 10.93
C VAL A 137 -2.74 7.38 10.58
N GLY A 138 -3.84 7.54 9.85
CA GLY A 138 -4.66 6.41 9.40
C GLY A 138 -3.92 5.46 8.45
N ILE A 139 -3.01 5.98 7.61
CA ILE A 139 -2.16 5.16 6.73
C ILE A 139 -1.12 4.42 7.58
N LEU A 140 -0.55 5.06 8.60
CA LEU A 140 0.40 4.39 9.49
C LEU A 140 -0.24 3.19 10.22
N LEU A 141 -1.45 3.36 10.76
CA LEU A 141 -2.21 2.28 11.39
C LEU A 141 -2.55 1.16 10.41
N HIS A 142 -2.88 1.52 9.15
CA HIS A 142 -3.09 0.56 8.09
C HIS A 142 -1.85 -0.31 7.86
N HIS A 143 -0.66 0.31 7.75
CA HIS A 143 0.60 -0.41 7.55
C HIS A 143 0.92 -1.37 8.70
N ILE A 144 0.74 -0.94 9.95
CA ILE A 144 0.94 -1.83 11.10
C ILE A 144 0.01 -3.05 11.02
N MET A 145 -1.29 -2.81 10.83
CA MET A 145 -2.31 -3.86 10.79
C MET A 145 -2.03 -4.85 9.64
N VAL A 146 -1.82 -4.35 8.42
CA VAL A 146 -1.62 -5.21 7.25
C VAL A 146 -0.30 -5.99 7.35
N THR A 147 0.76 -5.37 7.86
CA THR A 147 2.04 -6.05 8.10
C THR A 147 1.88 -7.21 9.09
N ILE A 148 1.16 -7.01 10.21
CA ILE A 148 0.92 -8.09 11.18
C ILE A 148 0.13 -9.23 10.53
N CYS A 149 -0.97 -8.93 9.83
CA CYS A 149 -1.77 -9.95 9.14
C CYS A 149 -0.95 -10.75 8.11
N TYR A 150 -0.12 -10.07 7.32
CA TYR A 150 0.65 -10.69 6.25
C TYR A 150 1.81 -11.52 6.81
N VAL A 151 2.56 -11.01 7.79
CA VAL A 151 3.65 -11.75 8.44
C VAL A 151 3.12 -13.02 9.08
N LEU A 152 2.00 -12.94 9.83
CA LEU A 152 1.39 -14.12 10.44
C LEU A 152 0.88 -15.11 9.39
N SER A 153 0.26 -14.64 8.31
CA SER A 153 -0.22 -15.50 7.23
C SER A 153 0.92 -16.20 6.48
N ILE A 154 2.03 -15.51 6.20
CA ILE A 154 3.23 -16.09 5.58
C ILE A 154 3.84 -17.13 6.52
N TYR A 155 4.02 -16.79 7.81
CA TYR A 155 4.64 -17.65 8.80
C TYR A 155 3.83 -18.94 9.05
N TYR A 156 2.53 -18.81 9.32
CA TYR A 156 1.67 -19.96 9.59
C TYR A 156 1.15 -20.66 8.34
N ARG A 157 1.31 -20.06 7.15
CA ARG A 157 0.76 -20.52 5.86
C ARG A 157 -0.76 -20.67 5.87
N VAL A 158 -1.44 -19.73 6.54
CA VAL A 158 -2.89 -19.73 6.71
C VAL A 158 -3.50 -18.47 6.11
N GLY A 159 -4.56 -18.62 5.31
CA GLY A 159 -5.30 -17.51 4.72
C GLY A 159 -4.55 -16.76 3.61
N VAL A 160 -3.47 -17.33 3.06
CA VAL A 160 -2.66 -16.72 1.99
C VAL A 160 -3.51 -16.36 0.75
N PRO A 161 -4.41 -17.23 0.24
CA PRO A 161 -5.24 -16.91 -0.92
C PRO A 161 -6.17 -15.72 -0.67
N TYR A 162 -6.73 -15.61 0.54
CA TYR A 162 -7.53 -14.46 0.94
C TYR A 162 -6.72 -13.16 0.85
N LEU A 163 -5.49 -13.16 1.37
CA LEU A 163 -4.64 -11.98 1.31
C LEU A 163 -4.21 -11.63 -0.12
N VAL A 164 -3.97 -12.62 -0.98
CA VAL A 164 -3.68 -12.37 -2.41
C VAL A 164 -4.87 -11.70 -3.10
N VAL A 165 -6.10 -12.14 -2.83
CA VAL A 165 -7.30 -11.46 -3.34
C VAL A 165 -7.39 -10.04 -2.77
N MET A 166 -7.09 -9.86 -1.49
CA MET A 166 -7.10 -8.54 -0.86
C MET A 166 -6.03 -7.58 -1.42
N LEU A 167 -4.97 -8.06 -2.07
CA LEU A 167 -4.05 -7.18 -2.80
C LEU A 167 -4.69 -6.51 -4.02
N LEU A 168 -5.83 -6.99 -4.52
CA LEU A 168 -6.58 -6.30 -5.59
C LEU A 168 -7.08 -4.92 -5.17
N LEU A 169 -7.10 -4.60 -3.87
CA LEU A 169 -7.38 -3.25 -3.37
C LEU A 169 -6.34 -2.22 -3.86
N GLU A 170 -5.13 -2.69 -4.18
CA GLU A 170 -4.06 -1.83 -4.70
C GLU A 170 -4.39 -1.28 -6.09
N ILE A 171 -5.32 -1.89 -6.83
CA ILE A 171 -5.81 -1.33 -8.10
C ILE A 171 -6.44 0.06 -7.86
N ASN A 172 -7.17 0.23 -6.76
CA ASN A 172 -7.66 1.54 -6.38
C ASN A 172 -6.54 2.48 -5.90
N SER A 173 -5.53 1.93 -5.19
CA SER A 173 -4.35 2.69 -4.76
C SER A 173 -3.57 3.27 -5.96
N ILE A 174 -3.47 2.55 -7.08
CA ILE A 174 -2.88 3.08 -8.33
C ILE A 174 -3.56 4.40 -8.72
N CYS A 175 -4.89 4.43 -8.78
CA CYS A 175 -5.64 5.63 -9.13
C CYS A 175 -5.46 6.74 -8.07
N LEU A 176 -5.42 6.39 -6.78
CA LEU A 176 -5.19 7.36 -5.69
C LEU A 176 -3.83 8.05 -5.80
N HIS A 177 -2.76 7.26 -5.96
CA HIS A 177 -1.39 7.79 -6.05
C HIS A 177 -1.17 8.55 -7.35
N LEU A 178 -1.66 8.03 -8.48
CA LEU A 178 -1.58 8.72 -9.77
C LEU A 178 -2.27 10.08 -9.71
N ARG A 179 -3.50 10.13 -9.20
CA ARG A 179 -4.23 11.40 -9.01
C ARG A 179 -3.45 12.37 -8.13
N LYS A 180 -2.87 11.88 -7.04
CA LYS A 180 -2.13 12.72 -6.09
C LYS A 180 -0.85 13.28 -6.72
N LEU A 181 -0.11 12.48 -7.51
CA LEU A 181 1.05 12.94 -8.27
C LEU A 181 0.65 13.97 -9.33
N MET A 182 -0.37 13.70 -10.14
CA MET A 182 -0.88 14.65 -11.14
C MET A 182 -1.26 15.99 -10.51
N ALA A 183 -1.96 15.98 -9.37
CA ALA A 183 -2.30 17.20 -8.65
C ALA A 183 -1.07 17.96 -8.12
N MET A 184 0.01 17.27 -7.75
CA MET A 184 1.26 17.91 -7.30
C MET A 184 2.01 18.62 -8.43
N VAL A 185 1.81 18.23 -9.69
CA VAL A 185 2.35 18.91 -10.89
C VAL A 185 1.30 19.77 -11.60
N GLY A 186 0.23 20.15 -10.88
CA GLY A 186 -0.69 21.19 -11.32
C GLY A 186 -1.88 20.74 -12.18
N PHE A 187 -2.10 19.44 -12.40
CA PHE A 187 -3.29 18.98 -13.12
C PHE A 187 -4.57 19.30 -12.33
N THR A 188 -5.62 19.69 -13.05
CA THR A 188 -6.92 20.01 -12.46
C THR A 188 -8.07 19.33 -13.21
N LEU A 189 -9.31 19.55 -12.78
CA LEU A 189 -10.51 18.99 -13.43
C LEU A 189 -10.78 19.57 -14.83
N THR A 190 -9.98 20.53 -15.30
CA THR A 190 -9.97 20.95 -16.71
C THR A 190 -9.27 19.93 -17.62
N ASP A 191 -8.36 19.13 -17.07
CA ASP A 191 -7.55 18.18 -17.82
C ASP A 191 -8.28 16.84 -17.98
N ARG A 192 -8.53 16.41 -19.23
CA ARG A 192 -9.27 15.17 -19.53
C ARG A 192 -8.65 13.94 -18.87
N VAL A 193 -7.32 13.82 -18.89
CA VAL A 193 -6.61 12.69 -18.27
C VAL A 193 -6.86 12.65 -16.77
N TYR A 194 -6.87 13.82 -16.10
CA TYR A 194 -7.13 13.91 -14.67
C TYR A 194 -8.57 13.51 -14.30
N VAL A 195 -9.54 13.89 -15.13
CA VAL A 195 -10.94 13.47 -14.99
C VAL A 195 -11.09 11.96 -15.14
N VAL A 196 -10.42 11.34 -16.12
CA VAL A 196 -10.43 9.88 -16.31
C VAL A 196 -9.87 9.17 -15.08
N VAL A 197 -8.76 9.67 -14.52
CA VAL A 197 -8.18 9.10 -13.29
C VAL A 197 -9.16 9.20 -12.11
N TRP A 198 -9.90 10.31 -11.98
CA TRP A 198 -10.96 10.44 -10.98
C TRP A 198 -12.11 9.44 -11.17
N GLN A 199 -12.54 9.21 -12.41
CA GLN A 199 -13.59 8.22 -12.72
C GLN A 199 -13.11 6.81 -12.41
N ALA A 200 -11.90 6.47 -12.83
CA ALA A 200 -11.26 5.19 -12.53
C ALA A 200 -11.10 4.97 -11.02
N LEU A 201 -10.73 6.02 -10.26
CA LEU A 201 -10.65 5.99 -8.80
C LEU A 201 -12.00 5.60 -8.20
N TRP A 202 -13.11 6.25 -8.56
CA TRP A 202 -14.41 5.91 -7.99
C TRP A 202 -14.88 4.52 -8.38
N LEU A 203 -14.71 4.14 -9.66
CA LEU A 203 -15.07 2.81 -10.14
C LEU A 203 -14.32 1.73 -9.35
N THR A 204 -12.99 1.83 -9.30
CA THR A 204 -12.14 0.86 -8.59
C THR A 204 -12.39 0.88 -7.08
N PHE A 205 -12.77 2.02 -6.50
CA PHE A 205 -13.10 2.12 -5.08
C PHE A 205 -14.31 1.24 -4.74
N TYR A 206 -15.40 1.37 -5.48
CA TYR A 206 -16.60 0.57 -5.22
C TYR A 206 -16.37 -0.92 -5.52
N THR A 207 -15.64 -1.26 -6.60
CA THR A 207 -15.40 -2.67 -6.94
C THR A 207 -14.43 -3.36 -5.99
N THR A 208 -13.25 -2.78 -5.75
CA THR A 208 -12.17 -3.43 -5.00
C THR A 208 -12.20 -3.13 -3.51
N ARG A 209 -12.56 -1.91 -3.08
CA ARG A 209 -12.54 -1.54 -1.66
C ARG A 209 -13.86 -1.79 -0.95
N MET A 210 -15.00 -1.78 -1.65
CA MET A 210 -16.31 -2.05 -1.04
C MET A 210 -16.77 -3.49 -1.30
N LEU A 211 -17.01 -3.86 -2.57
CA LEU A 211 -17.62 -5.15 -2.90
C LEU A 211 -16.69 -6.33 -2.59
N LEU A 212 -15.44 -6.27 -3.09
CA LEU A 212 -14.47 -7.34 -2.88
C LEU A 212 -14.14 -7.54 -1.39
N THR A 213 -13.92 -6.48 -0.63
CA THR A 213 -13.62 -6.59 0.81
C THR A 213 -14.78 -7.19 1.59
N ALA A 214 -16.02 -6.78 1.29
CA ALA A 214 -17.21 -7.35 1.91
C ALA A 214 -17.35 -8.84 1.57
N GLY A 215 -17.08 -9.21 0.31
CA GLY A 215 -17.07 -10.61 -0.14
C GLY A 215 -16.04 -11.46 0.60
N VAL A 216 -14.79 -10.98 0.72
CA VAL A 216 -13.73 -11.68 1.46
C VAL A 216 -14.05 -11.77 2.95
N HIS A 217 -14.61 -10.71 3.55
CA HIS A 217 -15.01 -10.72 4.96
C HIS A 217 -16.10 -11.76 5.24
N PHE A 218 -17.11 -11.83 4.37
CA PHE A 218 -18.13 -12.86 4.45
C PHE A 218 -17.55 -14.26 4.26
N ALA A 219 -16.65 -14.45 3.29
CA ALA A 219 -16.01 -15.74 3.04
C ALA A 219 -15.16 -16.21 4.24
N VAL A 220 -14.34 -15.33 4.84
CA VAL A 220 -13.57 -15.63 6.06
C VAL A 220 -14.50 -16.01 7.22
N PHE A 221 -15.66 -15.39 7.34
CA PHE A 221 -16.65 -15.75 8.37
C PHE A 221 -17.25 -17.14 8.15
N LEU A 222 -17.53 -17.52 6.90
CA LEU A 222 -17.99 -18.87 6.55
C LEU A 222 -16.92 -19.91 6.85
N ASP A 223 -15.66 -19.60 6.54
CA ASP A 223 -14.52 -20.50 6.74
C ASP A 223 -13.97 -20.51 8.17
N ARG A 224 -14.62 -19.82 9.13
CA ARG A 224 -14.14 -19.69 10.52
C ARG A 224 -13.73 -21.01 11.19
N ALA A 225 -14.41 -22.12 10.86
CA ALA A 225 -14.15 -23.44 11.43
C ALA A 225 -12.99 -24.20 10.73
N HIS A 226 -12.58 -23.74 9.55
CA HIS A 226 -11.46 -24.29 8.80
C HIS A 226 -10.11 -23.68 9.24
N PHE A 227 -10.11 -22.57 9.99
CA PHE A 227 -8.88 -22.04 10.57
C PHE A 227 -8.34 -23.00 11.64
N PRO A 228 -7.04 -23.39 11.57
CA PRO A 228 -6.42 -24.27 12.56
C PRO A 228 -6.57 -23.74 13.99
N GLU A 229 -6.36 -22.44 14.15
CA GLU A 229 -6.30 -21.81 15.46
C GLU A 229 -7.20 -20.57 15.53
N THR A 230 -7.82 -20.37 16.69
CA THR A 230 -8.77 -19.26 16.91
C THR A 230 -8.12 -17.90 16.69
N PHE A 231 -6.83 -17.75 17.06
CA PHE A 231 -6.13 -16.48 16.88
C PHE A 231 -5.90 -16.11 15.41
N GLN A 232 -5.76 -17.10 14.52
CA GLN A 232 -5.56 -16.87 13.09
C GLN A 232 -6.83 -16.31 12.46
N PHE A 233 -7.98 -16.94 12.76
CA PHE A 233 -9.28 -16.42 12.39
C PHE A 233 -9.52 -15.03 12.97
N ALA A 234 -9.26 -14.84 14.28
CA ALA A 234 -9.47 -13.56 14.95
C ALA A 234 -8.64 -12.43 14.31
N THR A 235 -7.39 -12.73 13.93
CA THR A 235 -6.50 -11.79 13.24
C THR A 235 -7.06 -11.43 11.87
N ALA A 236 -7.45 -12.42 11.05
CA ALA A 236 -8.01 -12.19 9.71
C ALA A 236 -9.31 -11.37 9.77
N PHE A 237 -10.24 -11.75 10.65
CA PHE A 237 -11.54 -11.11 10.80
C PHE A 237 -11.41 -9.68 11.34
N THR A 238 -10.55 -9.48 12.34
CA THR A 238 -10.30 -8.15 12.94
C THR A 238 -9.59 -7.24 11.94
N GLY A 239 -8.60 -7.76 11.20
CA GLY A 239 -7.93 -7.02 10.12
C GLY A 239 -8.90 -6.53 9.05
N LEU A 240 -9.85 -7.38 8.62
CA LEU A 240 -10.89 -6.99 7.67
C LEU A 240 -11.88 -5.97 8.25
N THR A 241 -12.24 -6.11 9.52
CA THR A 241 -13.08 -5.13 10.23
C THR A 241 -12.44 -3.75 10.27
N VAL A 242 -11.17 -3.67 10.67
CA VAL A 242 -10.41 -2.41 10.69
C VAL A 242 -10.28 -1.86 9.27
N LEU A 243 -10.06 -2.72 8.26
CA LEU A 243 -9.98 -2.29 6.86
C LEU A 243 -11.26 -1.64 6.34
N HIS A 244 -12.46 -2.07 6.79
CA HIS A 244 -13.70 -1.35 6.46
C HIS A 244 -13.72 0.07 7.01
N VAL A 245 -13.27 0.26 8.26
CA VAL A 245 -13.14 1.59 8.87
C VAL A 245 -12.15 2.44 8.07
N LEU A 246 -10.99 1.90 7.72
CA LEU A 246 -9.99 2.59 6.92
C LEU A 246 -10.52 2.95 5.53
N ASN A 247 -11.24 2.05 4.87
CA ASN A 247 -11.86 2.33 3.57
C ASN A 247 -12.91 3.45 3.67
N TYR A 248 -13.68 3.50 4.76
CA TYR A 248 -14.59 4.62 5.00
C TYR A 248 -13.83 5.96 5.16
N LEU A 249 -12.71 5.98 5.87
CA LEU A 249 -11.87 7.17 5.98
C LEU A 249 -11.29 7.60 4.63
N VAL A 250 -10.86 6.65 3.79
CA VAL A 250 -10.42 6.93 2.42
C VAL A 250 -11.57 7.52 1.59
N TYR A 251 -12.78 6.96 1.68
CA TYR A 251 -13.97 7.49 1.01
C TYR A 251 -14.24 8.94 1.39
N GLN A 252 -14.21 9.26 2.69
CA GLN A 252 -14.38 10.63 3.18
C GLN A 252 -13.30 11.57 2.63
N GLY A 253 -12.04 11.12 2.65
CA GLY A 253 -10.90 11.87 2.12
C GLY A 253 -11.04 12.19 0.63
N CYS A 254 -11.39 11.19 -0.18
CA CYS A 254 -11.63 11.33 -1.62
C CYS A 254 -12.80 12.27 -1.91
N THR A 255 -13.91 12.12 -1.19
CA THR A 255 -15.09 12.97 -1.36
C THR A 255 -14.76 14.44 -1.03
N LYS A 256 -14.02 14.68 0.05
CA LYS A 256 -13.58 16.03 0.42
C LYS A 256 -12.66 16.64 -0.63
N ALA A 257 -11.70 15.87 -1.16
CA ALA A 257 -10.81 16.32 -2.23
C ALA A 257 -11.58 16.66 -3.51
N TYR A 258 -12.47 15.78 -3.96
CA TYR A 258 -13.27 15.98 -5.17
C TYR A 258 -14.16 17.23 -5.06
N ARG A 259 -14.81 17.43 -3.92
CA ARG A 259 -15.63 18.64 -3.67
C ARG A 259 -14.79 19.91 -3.71
N LYS A 260 -13.59 19.90 -3.12
CA LYS A 260 -12.68 21.05 -3.13
C LYS A 260 -12.27 21.40 -4.57
N GLU A 261 -11.87 20.42 -5.36
CA GLU A 261 -11.44 20.62 -6.74
C GLU A 261 -12.60 21.07 -7.64
N THR A 262 -13.80 20.51 -7.45
CA THR A 262 -15.01 20.94 -8.16
C THR A 262 -15.40 22.38 -7.82
N ALA A 263 -15.28 22.78 -6.54
CA ALA A 263 -15.56 24.15 -6.12
C ALA A 263 -14.56 25.16 -6.72
N TYR A 264 -13.32 24.75 -6.96
CA TYR A 264 -12.34 25.57 -7.67
C TYR A 264 -12.70 25.71 -9.16
N LEU A 265 -13.08 24.61 -9.82
CA LEU A 265 -13.52 24.63 -11.22
C LEU A 265 -14.70 25.58 -11.45
N LYS A 266 -15.67 25.61 -10.52
CA LYS A 266 -16.84 26.52 -10.62
C LYS A 266 -16.52 28.01 -10.47
N LYS A 267 -15.31 28.35 -10.02
CA LYS A 267 -14.86 29.74 -9.85
C LYS A 267 -14.02 30.25 -11.03
N LEU A 268 -13.62 29.35 -11.95
CA LEU A 268 -12.95 29.66 -13.21
C LEU A 268 -14.01 29.97 -14.28
#